data_AF-A0A1H6T9T3-F1
#
_entry.id   AF-A0A1H6T9T3-F1
#
_cell.length_a   1.000
_cell.length_b   1.000
_cell.length_c   1.000
_cell.angle_alpha   90.00
_cell.angle_beta   90.00
_cell.angle_gamma   90.00
#
_symmetry.space_group_name_H-M   'P 1'
#
loop_
_entity.id
_entity.type
_entity.pdbx_description
1 polymer ?
#
loop_
_entity_poly.entity_id
_entity_poly.type
_entity_poly.pdbx_seq_one_letter_code
_entity_poly.pdbx_strand_id
1 'polypeptide(L)'
;MARPLQSGLNYFPLDVTFDQDDKIALIESDFGIEGFTVIVKLLMKIYSEGYSYHWGEKEVKLFSRRTGIAVSTVTDIVEAGLHWGLFSLPLFNDYGILTSRGIQKRYFEAVSRRKDVPVIREHVLLSEQEIEKYPNLSIVSLYPEILAETSCVDSDVDSTELMSTLTTQSKVKESRVKESKSSSQDEKGSNDSDDDLLHILKELESKVQVPTPQIEKQLKDWLALFDQSVILEAIRRTHMSGKSFAYMNAILTDFQKKGVRSFEDISAYDRSFKNRQKSFTNHVSKSESLPDWAKDEYTVVDDPVDEDMNQKVMDSLNRIRQKRQH
;
A
#
# COMPACT_ATOMS: atom_id res chain seq x y z
N MET A 1 -1.88 -6.06 26.88
CA MET A 1 -1.24 -5.97 25.54
C MET A 1 -2.21 -5.24 24.62
N ALA A 2 -1.76 -4.27 23.83
CA ALA A 2 -2.62 -3.63 22.84
C ALA A 2 -3.01 -4.66 21.76
N ARG A 3 -4.30 -4.76 21.44
CA ARG A 3 -4.79 -5.66 20.41
C ARG A 3 -4.18 -5.24 19.06
N PRO A 4 -3.60 -6.16 18.27
CA PRO A 4 -3.16 -5.84 16.92
C PRO A 4 -4.30 -5.20 16.14
N LEU A 5 -4.02 -4.14 15.37
CA LEU A 5 -5.01 -3.54 14.48
C LEU A 5 -5.46 -4.61 13.49
N GLN A 6 -6.77 -4.83 13.41
CA GLN A 6 -7.33 -5.85 12.54
C GLN A 6 -7.28 -5.36 11.09
N SER A 7 -6.61 -6.12 10.21
CA SER A 7 -6.49 -5.77 8.80
C SER A 7 -7.85 -5.80 8.10
N GLY A 8 -8.53 -6.95 8.04
CA GLY A 8 -9.84 -7.07 7.38
C GLY A 8 -11.05 -6.98 8.31
N LEU A 9 -12.18 -7.50 7.83
CA LEU A 9 -13.49 -7.49 8.49
C LEU A 9 -13.80 -8.85 9.16
N ASN A 10 -14.52 -8.82 10.29
CA ASN A 10 -15.05 -10.05 10.94
C ASN A 10 -16.35 -10.55 10.30
N TYR A 11 -17.08 -9.63 9.67
CA TYR A 11 -18.29 -9.88 8.90
C TYR A 11 -18.14 -9.10 7.58
N PHE A 12 -18.67 -9.62 6.48
CA PHE A 12 -18.58 -8.92 5.21
C PHE A 12 -19.98 -8.55 4.70
N PRO A 13 -20.12 -7.37 4.06
CA PRO A 13 -21.38 -6.99 3.43
C PRO A 13 -21.58 -7.80 2.14
N LEU A 14 -22.71 -8.49 2.04
CA LEU A 14 -23.17 -9.14 0.82
C LEU A 14 -24.57 -8.64 0.51
N ASP A 15 -24.76 -8.13 -0.70
CA ASP A 15 -26.03 -7.58 -1.14
C ASP A 15 -27.05 -8.70 -1.34
N VAL A 16 -28.31 -8.46 -0.96
CA VAL A 16 -29.37 -9.48 -1.10
C VAL A 16 -29.73 -9.80 -2.55
N THR A 17 -29.36 -8.91 -3.48
CA THR A 17 -29.52 -9.07 -4.93
C THR A 17 -28.21 -9.48 -5.61
N PHE A 18 -27.25 -10.03 -4.86
CA PHE A 18 -25.93 -10.39 -5.37
C PHE A 18 -26.00 -11.45 -6.48
N ASP A 19 -26.96 -12.36 -6.39
CA ASP A 19 -27.28 -13.38 -7.40
C ASP A 19 -27.84 -12.79 -8.70
N GLN A 20 -28.36 -11.56 -8.68
CA GLN A 20 -28.93 -10.89 -9.85
C GLN A 20 -27.89 -10.11 -10.67
N ASP A 21 -26.64 -10.03 -10.23
CA ASP A 21 -25.57 -9.39 -11.01
C ASP A 21 -25.23 -10.28 -12.21
N ASP A 22 -25.34 -9.73 -13.43
CA ASP A 22 -25.08 -10.44 -14.69
C ASP A 22 -23.74 -11.19 -14.68
N LYS A 23 -22.71 -10.63 -14.04
CA LYS A 23 -21.38 -11.26 -13.96
C LYS A 23 -21.40 -12.53 -13.13
N ILE A 24 -22.20 -12.53 -12.06
CA ILE A 24 -22.38 -13.68 -11.18
C ILE A 24 -23.23 -14.73 -11.91
N ALA A 25 -24.31 -14.31 -12.55
CA ALA A 25 -25.18 -15.18 -13.34
C ALA A 25 -24.43 -15.86 -14.51
N LEU A 26 -23.50 -15.16 -15.18
CA LEU A 26 -22.67 -15.74 -16.24
C LEU A 26 -21.73 -16.82 -15.69
N ILE A 27 -21.07 -16.57 -14.55
CA ILE A 27 -20.19 -17.57 -13.93
C ILE A 27 -21.01 -18.76 -13.40
N GLU A 28 -22.19 -18.51 -12.84
CA GLU A 28 -23.10 -19.57 -12.40
C GLU A 28 -23.64 -20.38 -13.59
N SER A 29 -23.85 -19.77 -14.76
CA SER A 29 -24.25 -20.49 -15.97
C SER A 29 -23.19 -21.50 -16.41
N ASP A 30 -21.90 -21.15 -16.30
CA ASP A 30 -20.79 -22.00 -16.77
C ASP A 30 -20.39 -23.07 -15.74
N PHE A 31 -20.43 -22.74 -14.44
CA PHE A 31 -19.89 -23.58 -13.35
C PHE A 31 -20.93 -24.02 -12.32
N GLY A 32 -22.19 -23.62 -12.49
CA GLY A 32 -23.29 -23.91 -11.57
C GLY A 32 -23.04 -23.38 -10.16
N ILE A 33 -23.53 -24.13 -9.17
CA ILE A 33 -23.43 -23.78 -7.76
C ILE A 33 -21.98 -23.70 -7.24
N GLU A 34 -21.04 -24.42 -7.88
CA GLU A 34 -19.63 -24.33 -7.54
C GLU A 34 -19.07 -22.95 -7.87
N GLY A 35 -19.45 -22.39 -9.04
CA GLY A 35 -19.12 -21.01 -9.45
C GLY A 35 -19.55 -19.99 -8.39
N PHE A 36 -20.84 -20.01 -8.04
CA PHE A 36 -21.38 -19.13 -7.02
C PHE A 36 -20.67 -19.29 -5.66
N THR A 37 -20.46 -20.54 -5.23
CA THR A 37 -19.80 -20.85 -3.95
C THR A 37 -18.36 -20.32 -3.90
N VAL A 38 -17.58 -20.52 -4.96
CA VAL A 38 -16.20 -20.03 -5.05
C VAL A 38 -16.18 -18.51 -4.96
N ILE A 39 -17.04 -17.81 -5.70
CA ILE A 39 -17.10 -16.35 -5.66
C ILE A 39 -17.42 -15.85 -4.25
N VAL A 40 -18.46 -16.36 -3.60
CA VAL A 40 -18.84 -15.93 -2.25
C VAL A 40 -17.71 -16.19 -1.26
N LYS A 41 -17.06 -17.37 -1.32
CA LYS A 41 -15.92 -17.70 -0.47
C LYS A 41 -14.68 -16.85 -0.76
N LEU A 42 -14.47 -16.44 -2.01
CA LEU A 42 -13.42 -15.48 -2.37
C LEU A 42 -13.71 -14.10 -1.79
N LEU A 43 -14.95 -13.61 -1.89
CA LEU A 43 -15.35 -12.34 -1.27
C LEU A 43 -15.13 -12.37 0.24
N MET A 44 -15.56 -13.45 0.93
CA MET A 44 -15.26 -13.65 2.34
C MET A 44 -13.76 -13.52 2.62
N LYS A 45 -12.93 -14.13 1.79
CA LYS A 45 -11.48 -14.13 1.97
C LYS A 45 -10.88 -12.74 1.72
N ILE A 46 -11.31 -12.05 0.67
CA ILE A 46 -10.89 -10.69 0.35
C ILE A 46 -11.19 -9.75 1.51
N TYR A 47 -12.45 -9.72 1.97
CA TYR A 47 -12.83 -8.84 3.07
C TYR A 47 -12.17 -9.21 4.40
N SER A 48 -11.81 -10.48 4.63
CA SER A 48 -11.05 -10.89 5.81
C SER A 48 -9.61 -10.34 5.84
N GLU A 49 -9.06 -9.96 4.68
CA GLU A 49 -7.70 -9.41 4.56
C GLU A 49 -7.70 -7.89 4.34
N GLY A 50 -8.74 -7.34 3.71
CA GLY A 50 -8.91 -5.92 3.49
C GLY A 50 -9.81 -5.62 2.30
N TYR A 51 -9.31 -4.83 1.36
CA TYR A 51 -9.99 -4.47 0.12
C TYR A 51 -9.48 -5.25 -1.11
N SER A 52 -8.45 -6.09 -0.94
CA SER A 52 -7.86 -6.91 -2.00
C SER A 52 -7.29 -8.19 -1.37
N TYR A 53 -7.09 -9.22 -2.19
CA TYR A 53 -6.49 -10.48 -1.76
C TYR A 53 -5.40 -10.89 -2.75
N HIS A 54 -4.22 -11.23 -2.26
CA HIS A 54 -3.19 -11.84 -3.10
C HIS A 54 -3.67 -13.20 -3.59
N TRP A 55 -3.42 -13.51 -4.86
CA TRP A 55 -3.88 -14.73 -5.51
C TRP A 55 -2.82 -15.30 -6.42
N GLY A 56 -2.05 -16.26 -5.89
CA GLY A 56 -1.08 -17.04 -6.63
C GLY A 56 -1.28 -18.55 -6.44
N GLU A 57 -0.30 -19.33 -6.89
CA GLU A 57 -0.36 -20.80 -6.87
C GLU A 57 -0.63 -21.37 -5.46
N LYS A 58 -0.01 -20.78 -4.44
CA LYS A 58 -0.17 -21.20 -3.05
C LYS A 58 -1.59 -20.97 -2.56
N GLU A 59 -2.14 -19.78 -2.84
CA GLU A 59 -3.47 -19.36 -2.41
C GLU A 59 -4.55 -20.21 -3.07
N VAL A 60 -4.41 -20.51 -4.36
CA VAL A 60 -5.33 -21.40 -5.09
C VAL A 60 -5.35 -22.79 -4.45
N LYS A 61 -4.18 -23.40 -4.20
CA LYS A 61 -4.09 -24.73 -3.57
C LYS A 61 -4.71 -24.77 -2.18
N LEU A 62 -4.45 -23.75 -1.35
CA LEU A 62 -5.02 -23.65 -0.01
C LEU A 62 -6.52 -23.40 -0.04
N PHE A 63 -7.01 -22.60 -0.98
CA PHE A 63 -8.41 -22.29 -1.15
C PHE A 63 -9.19 -23.53 -1.60
N SER A 64 -8.72 -24.22 -2.64
CA SER A 64 -9.26 -25.50 -3.13
C SER A 64 -9.41 -26.53 -2.01
N ARG A 65 -8.37 -26.73 -1.19
CA ARG A 65 -8.44 -27.65 -0.03
C ARG A 65 -9.51 -27.25 0.99
N ARG A 66 -9.74 -25.95 1.19
CA ARG A 66 -10.73 -25.44 2.16
C ARG A 66 -12.16 -25.53 1.66
N THR A 67 -12.38 -25.35 0.35
CA THR A 67 -13.72 -25.42 -0.25
C THR A 67 -14.09 -26.84 -0.69
N GLY A 68 -13.11 -27.73 -0.86
CA GLY A 68 -13.33 -29.08 -1.39
C GLY A 68 -13.50 -29.12 -2.91
N ILE A 69 -13.26 -28.00 -3.60
CA ILE A 69 -13.42 -27.87 -5.06
C ILE A 69 -12.05 -28.07 -5.72
N ALA A 70 -12.01 -28.75 -6.87
CA ALA A 70 -10.76 -29.04 -7.56
C ALA A 70 -10.00 -27.76 -7.94
N VAL A 71 -8.66 -27.82 -7.90
CA VAL A 71 -7.78 -26.68 -8.23
C VAL A 71 -8.05 -26.16 -9.64
N SER A 72 -8.28 -27.04 -10.61
CA SER A 72 -8.63 -26.65 -11.98
C SER A 72 -9.94 -25.88 -12.06
N THR A 73 -10.98 -26.32 -11.34
CA THR A 73 -12.27 -25.62 -11.36
C THR A 73 -12.18 -24.26 -10.68
N VAL A 74 -11.47 -24.15 -9.55
CA VAL A 74 -11.18 -22.85 -8.90
C VAL A 74 -10.36 -21.95 -9.84
N THR A 75 -9.39 -22.56 -10.53
CA THR A 75 -8.73 -22.14 -11.77
C THR A 75 -9.59 -21.25 -12.65
N ASP A 76 -10.45 -21.98 -13.35
CA ASP A 76 -11.34 -21.56 -14.41
C ASP A 76 -12.39 -20.55 -13.91
N ILE A 77 -12.92 -20.73 -12.70
CA ILE A 77 -13.89 -19.78 -12.10
C ILE A 77 -13.25 -18.41 -11.87
N VAL A 78 -12.01 -18.36 -11.37
CA VAL A 78 -11.32 -17.07 -11.16
C VAL A 78 -11.00 -16.42 -12.50
N GLU A 79 -10.57 -17.20 -13.50
CA GLU A 79 -10.35 -16.71 -14.86
C GLU A 79 -11.63 -16.15 -15.49
N ALA A 80 -12.78 -16.82 -15.32
CA ALA A 80 -14.08 -16.31 -15.73
C ALA A 80 -14.46 -15.02 -14.99
N GLY A 81 -14.17 -14.94 -13.68
CA GLY A 81 -14.35 -13.72 -12.89
C GLY A 81 -13.51 -12.54 -13.37
N LEU A 82 -12.29 -12.79 -13.85
CA LEU A 82 -11.44 -11.78 -14.48
C LEU A 82 -11.99 -11.38 -15.85
N HIS A 83 -12.41 -12.35 -16.67
CA HIS A 83 -12.97 -12.14 -18.01
C HIS A 83 -14.25 -11.31 -17.98
N TRP A 84 -15.20 -11.63 -17.09
CA TRP A 84 -16.48 -10.92 -16.95
C TRP A 84 -16.38 -9.63 -16.12
N GLY A 85 -15.19 -9.25 -15.66
CA GLY A 85 -14.96 -8.01 -14.93
C GLY A 85 -15.58 -8.00 -13.52
N LEU A 86 -15.69 -9.16 -12.89
CA LEU A 86 -15.94 -9.29 -11.45
C LEU A 86 -14.70 -8.85 -10.66
N PHE A 87 -13.52 -9.22 -11.18
CA PHE A 87 -12.22 -8.77 -10.69
C PHE A 87 -11.49 -7.92 -11.74
N SER A 88 -10.61 -7.03 -11.28
CA SER A 88 -9.80 -6.17 -12.15
C SER A 88 -8.67 -6.96 -12.78
N LEU A 89 -8.76 -7.19 -14.10
CA LEU A 89 -7.72 -7.86 -14.87
C LEU A 89 -6.35 -7.12 -14.80
N PRO A 90 -6.26 -5.78 -14.93
CA PRO A 90 -4.98 -5.07 -14.80
C PRO A 90 -4.30 -5.30 -13.45
N LEU A 91 -5.03 -5.16 -12.34
CA LEU A 91 -4.45 -5.36 -11.01
C LEU A 91 -4.08 -6.82 -10.73
N PHE A 92 -4.82 -7.75 -11.33
CA PHE A 92 -4.44 -9.16 -11.27
C PHE A 92 -3.12 -9.41 -12.01
N ASN A 93 -2.96 -8.87 -13.22
CA ASN A 93 -1.75 -9.06 -14.01
C ASN A 93 -0.52 -8.39 -13.40
N ASP A 94 -0.65 -7.16 -12.91
CA ASP A 94 0.47 -6.36 -12.42
C ASP A 94 0.90 -6.74 -11.00
N TYR A 95 -0.06 -7.08 -10.13
CA TYR A 95 0.18 -7.29 -8.70
C TYR A 95 -0.23 -8.68 -8.18
N GLY A 96 -0.89 -9.51 -9.00
CA GLY A 96 -1.38 -10.82 -8.58
C GLY A 96 -2.45 -10.71 -7.49
N ILE A 97 -3.35 -9.72 -7.58
CA ILE A 97 -4.40 -9.48 -6.58
C ILE A 97 -5.81 -9.58 -7.17
N LEU A 98 -6.74 -10.10 -6.38
CA LEU A 98 -8.17 -10.08 -6.65
C LEU A 98 -8.80 -8.88 -5.93
N THR A 99 -9.36 -7.96 -6.71
CA THR A 99 -10.07 -6.78 -6.22
C THR A 99 -10.96 -6.22 -7.33
N SER A 100 -11.91 -5.36 -6.97
CA SER A 100 -12.71 -4.59 -7.91
C SER A 100 -13.17 -3.28 -7.28
N ARG A 101 -13.66 -2.34 -8.10
CA ARG A 101 -14.19 -1.06 -7.59
C ARG A 101 -15.32 -1.27 -6.58
N GLY A 102 -16.21 -2.24 -6.83
CA GLY A 102 -17.33 -2.57 -5.93
C GLY A 102 -16.88 -3.20 -4.61
N ILE A 103 -15.85 -4.03 -4.63
CA ILE A 103 -15.23 -4.58 -3.41
C ILE A 103 -14.61 -3.45 -2.57
N GLN A 104 -13.84 -2.58 -3.20
CA GLN A 104 -13.16 -1.48 -2.53
C GLN A 104 -14.14 -0.51 -1.87
N LYS A 105 -15.20 -0.08 -2.57
CA LYS A 105 -16.25 0.78 -2.00
C LYS A 105 -16.86 0.17 -0.74
N ARG A 106 -17.33 -1.07 -0.84
CA ARG A 106 -17.98 -1.76 0.29
C ARG A 106 -17.03 -1.94 1.47
N TYR A 107 -15.76 -2.24 1.21
CA TYR A 107 -14.75 -2.33 2.25
C TYR A 107 -14.50 -0.96 2.93
N PHE A 108 -14.22 0.09 2.16
CA PHE A 108 -13.93 1.42 2.70
C PHE A 108 -15.11 2.01 3.48
N GLU A 109 -16.33 1.76 3.02
CA GLU A 109 -17.55 2.10 3.76
C GLU A 109 -17.60 1.37 5.13
N ALA A 110 -17.33 0.07 5.13
CA ALA A 110 -17.35 -0.75 6.36
C ALA A 110 -16.26 -0.34 7.36
N VAL A 111 -15.13 0.20 6.89
CA VAL A 111 -14.02 0.65 7.75
C VAL A 111 -14.00 2.15 8.00
N SER A 112 -14.99 2.92 7.54
CA SER A 112 -15.07 4.38 7.68
C SER A 112 -14.91 4.88 9.13
N ARG A 113 -15.34 4.09 10.12
CA ARG A 113 -15.23 4.42 11.55
C ARG A 113 -13.87 4.07 12.17
N ARG A 114 -12.98 3.38 11.45
CA ARG A 114 -11.62 3.06 11.92
C ARG A 114 -10.76 4.32 11.86
N LYS A 115 -9.85 4.47 12.84
CA LYS A 115 -9.02 5.68 12.97
C LYS A 115 -8.00 5.86 11.84
N ASP A 116 -7.39 4.76 11.39
CA ASP A 116 -6.35 4.78 10.37
C ASP A 116 -6.41 3.47 9.59
N VAL A 117 -6.53 3.57 8.27
CA VAL A 117 -6.61 2.43 7.36
C VAL A 117 -5.56 2.63 6.27
N PRO A 118 -4.46 1.85 6.28
CA PRO A 118 -3.45 1.94 5.23
C PRO A 118 -4.01 1.40 3.92
N VAL A 119 -3.82 2.16 2.85
CA VAL A 119 -4.28 1.81 1.50
C VAL A 119 -3.14 2.03 0.51
N ILE A 120 -2.85 1.04 -0.31
CA ILE A 120 -1.84 1.10 -1.36
C ILE A 120 -2.42 1.83 -2.57
N ARG A 121 -1.83 2.97 -2.96
CA ARG A 121 -2.29 3.85 -4.04
C ARG A 121 -2.50 3.09 -5.35
N GLU A 122 -1.53 2.26 -5.71
CA GLU A 122 -1.49 1.53 -6.97
C GLU A 122 -2.55 0.42 -7.05
N HIS A 123 -3.09 -0.02 -5.91
CA HIS A 123 -4.15 -1.03 -5.88
C HIS A 123 -5.56 -0.42 -5.92
N VAL A 124 -5.71 0.91 -5.82
CA VAL A 124 -7.01 1.58 -5.73
C VAL A 124 -7.58 1.83 -7.12
N LEU A 125 -8.86 1.49 -7.29
CA LEU A 125 -9.66 1.68 -8.51
C LEU A 125 -10.70 2.80 -8.38
N LEU A 126 -10.74 3.46 -7.23
CA LEU A 126 -11.65 4.58 -6.96
C LEU A 126 -11.07 5.89 -7.46
N SER A 127 -11.94 6.79 -7.90
CA SER A 127 -11.51 8.15 -8.25
C SER A 127 -11.16 8.96 -7.01
N GLU A 128 -10.41 10.04 -7.18
CA GLU A 128 -10.02 10.95 -6.08
C GLU A 128 -11.24 11.46 -5.30
N GLN A 129 -12.30 11.86 -6.01
CA GLN A 129 -13.59 12.29 -5.42
C GLN A 129 -14.26 11.20 -4.57
N GLU A 130 -14.05 9.92 -4.89
CA GLU A 130 -14.59 8.80 -4.12
C GLU A 130 -13.76 8.53 -2.87
N ILE A 131 -12.44 8.75 -2.94
CA ILE A 131 -11.51 8.58 -1.84
C ILE A 131 -11.67 9.69 -0.81
N GLU A 132 -11.94 10.93 -1.23
CA GLU A 132 -12.17 12.09 -0.36
C GLU A 132 -13.31 11.88 0.66
N LYS A 133 -14.25 10.97 0.36
CA LYS A 133 -15.34 10.60 1.28
C LYS A 133 -14.83 9.88 2.54
N TYR A 134 -13.62 9.34 2.50
CA TYR A 134 -13.05 8.51 3.54
C TYR A 134 -11.77 9.17 4.10
N PRO A 135 -11.90 10.14 5.04
CA PRO A 135 -10.76 10.90 5.57
C PRO A 135 -9.80 10.06 6.42
N ASN A 136 -10.20 8.83 6.77
CA ASN A 136 -9.42 7.90 7.58
C ASN A 136 -8.50 6.98 6.75
N LEU A 137 -8.48 7.12 5.42
CA LEU A 137 -7.59 6.35 4.55
C LEU A 137 -6.20 6.99 4.51
N SER A 138 -5.18 6.21 4.85
CA SER A 138 -3.78 6.58 4.77
C SER A 138 -3.18 5.99 3.50
N ILE A 139 -3.04 6.83 2.46
CA ILE A 139 -2.59 6.39 1.14
C ILE A 139 -1.06 6.26 1.14
N VAL A 140 -0.59 5.05 0.85
CA VAL A 140 0.83 4.69 0.73
C VAL A 140 1.10 4.31 -0.72
N SER A 141 2.15 4.88 -1.32
CA SER A 141 2.59 4.49 -2.67
C SER A 141 3.68 3.43 -2.59
N LEU A 142 3.61 2.42 -3.45
CA LEU A 142 4.67 1.43 -3.66
C LEU A 142 5.88 2.04 -4.39
N TYR A 143 5.63 3.06 -5.21
CA TYR A 143 6.64 3.76 -5.99
C TYR A 143 6.67 5.24 -5.61
N PRO A 144 7.27 5.60 -4.48
CA PRO A 144 7.42 7.01 -4.13
C PRO A 144 8.20 7.73 -5.22
N GLU A 145 7.52 8.58 -5.99
CA GLU A 145 8.14 9.43 -6.99
C GLU A 145 9.15 10.36 -6.33
N ILE A 146 10.38 10.33 -6.84
CA ILE A 146 11.40 11.32 -6.54
C ILE A 146 10.98 12.56 -7.32
N LEU A 147 10.36 13.54 -6.66
CA LEU A 147 10.00 14.79 -7.32
C LEU A 147 11.27 15.58 -7.62
N ALA A 148 11.57 15.69 -8.92
CA ALA A 148 12.30 16.83 -9.46
C ALA A 148 11.44 18.08 -9.20
N GLU A 149 11.99 19.06 -8.49
CA GLU A 149 11.35 20.35 -8.36
C GLU A 149 11.41 21.07 -9.72
N THR A 150 10.24 21.37 -10.27
CA THR A 150 10.10 22.54 -11.14
C THR A 150 8.89 23.30 -10.64
N SER A 151 9.15 24.30 -9.81
CA SER A 151 8.19 25.35 -9.49
C SER A 151 8.00 26.25 -10.71
N CYS A 152 6.76 26.57 -11.05
CA CYS A 152 6.46 27.87 -11.64
C CYS A 152 5.03 28.26 -11.27
N VAL A 153 4.90 29.41 -10.61
CA VAL A 153 3.66 30.18 -10.51
C VAL A 153 3.79 31.36 -11.48
N ASP A 154 2.67 31.61 -12.13
CA ASP A 154 2.33 32.49 -13.26
C ASP A 154 2.92 33.91 -13.32
N SER A 155 3.18 34.38 -14.56
CA SER A 155 2.52 35.58 -15.11
C SER A 155 2.70 35.71 -16.64
N ASP A 156 1.68 36.28 -17.25
CA ASP A 156 1.28 36.44 -18.65
C ASP A 156 2.16 37.39 -19.52
N VAL A 157 1.94 37.32 -20.84
CA VAL A 157 2.21 38.30 -21.93
C VAL A 157 3.38 38.06 -22.93
N ASP A 158 2.91 37.66 -24.13
CA ASP A 158 3.25 38.01 -25.53
C ASP A 158 4.19 37.14 -26.39
N SER A 159 3.51 36.44 -27.31
CA SER A 159 3.81 36.08 -28.70
C SER A 159 5.10 36.61 -29.33
N THR A 160 5.95 35.71 -29.85
CA THR A 160 6.19 35.49 -31.30
C THR A 160 7.50 34.70 -31.53
N GLU A 161 7.39 33.65 -32.34
CA GLU A 161 8.31 33.32 -33.44
C GLU A 161 9.83 33.28 -33.16
N LEU A 162 10.43 32.07 -33.15
CA LEU A 162 11.29 31.61 -34.26
C LEU A 162 12.02 30.29 -33.97
N MET A 163 12.23 29.62 -35.09
CA MET A 163 12.75 28.28 -35.33
C MET A 163 14.27 28.13 -35.14
N SER A 164 14.66 26.85 -34.95
CA SER A 164 15.86 26.21 -35.53
C SER A 164 17.23 26.57 -34.95
N THR A 165 18.05 25.56 -34.62
CA THR A 165 19.15 25.11 -35.50
C THR A 165 20.00 23.98 -34.89
N LEU A 166 20.22 22.94 -35.71
CA LEU A 166 21.49 22.24 -35.98
C LEU A 166 22.07 21.28 -34.90
N THR A 167 21.93 19.96 -35.06
CA THR A 167 22.87 19.00 -35.72
C THR A 167 24.21 18.84 -34.96
N THR A 168 24.77 17.64 -34.71
CA THR A 168 25.32 16.75 -35.74
C THR A 168 25.75 15.41 -35.12
N GLN A 169 25.53 14.33 -35.88
CA GLN A 169 25.95 12.94 -35.59
C GLN A 169 27.47 12.76 -35.60
N SER A 170 28.00 11.74 -34.92
CA SER A 170 28.72 10.64 -35.58
C SER A 170 29.24 9.60 -34.58
N LYS A 171 29.60 8.45 -35.14
CA LYS A 171 29.76 7.11 -34.58
C LYS A 171 31.21 6.68 -34.88
N VAL A 172 31.77 5.83 -34.02
CA VAL A 172 32.84 4.82 -34.30
C VAL A 172 34.32 5.15 -33.94
N LYS A 173 34.86 4.25 -33.09
CA LYS A 173 36.16 3.51 -33.12
C LYS A 173 37.21 3.70 -32.02
N GLU A 174 37.43 2.56 -31.35
CA GLU A 174 38.60 2.06 -30.60
C GLU A 174 39.99 2.61 -30.97
N SER A 175 40.85 2.74 -29.96
CA SER A 175 42.22 2.19 -30.01
C SER A 175 42.81 1.97 -28.61
N ARG A 176 43.72 0.99 -28.55
CA ARG A 176 44.35 0.32 -27.39
C ARG A 176 45.62 1.05 -26.90
N VAL A 177 45.76 1.10 -25.56
CA VAL A 177 46.92 0.79 -24.67
C VAL A 177 48.36 1.13 -25.13
N LYS A 178 49.09 1.96 -24.34
CA LYS A 178 50.28 1.57 -23.50
C LYS A 178 51.10 2.78 -22.99
N GLU A 179 51.03 2.99 -21.67
CA GLU A 179 52.12 2.97 -20.67
C GLU A 179 53.52 3.54 -21.01
N SER A 180 53.98 4.58 -20.29
CA SER A 180 55.08 4.50 -19.29
C SER A 180 55.60 5.89 -18.80
N LYS A 181 55.72 6.01 -17.45
CA LYS A 181 56.72 6.68 -16.56
C LYS A 181 57.56 7.86 -17.10
N SER A 182 57.97 8.90 -16.35
CA SER A 182 57.77 9.41 -14.98
C SER A 182 58.74 10.61 -14.82
N SER A 183 58.32 11.75 -14.28
CA SER A 183 59.04 12.48 -13.20
C SER A 183 58.27 13.73 -12.75
N SER A 184 57.67 13.58 -11.56
CA SER A 184 57.32 14.53 -10.49
C SER A 184 57.91 15.94 -10.50
N GLN A 185 57.04 16.94 -10.25
CA GLN A 185 56.92 17.70 -8.97
C GLN A 185 55.59 18.49 -9.05
N ASP A 186 54.55 18.06 -8.34
CA ASP A 186 54.13 18.46 -6.98
C ASP A 186 53.06 19.57 -7.01
N GLU A 187 51.78 19.17 -6.91
CA GLU A 187 50.71 19.90 -6.19
C GLU A 187 49.67 18.89 -5.64
N LYS A 188 49.16 19.16 -4.42
CA LYS A 188 48.51 18.22 -3.48
C LYS A 188 46.99 18.11 -3.63
N GLY A 189 46.45 16.90 -3.40
CA GLY A 189 45.08 16.58 -2.93
C GLY A 189 44.33 15.57 -3.84
N SER A 190 43.76 14.43 -3.42
CA SER A 190 43.59 13.74 -2.13
C SER A 190 43.31 12.24 -2.42
N ASN A 191 44.04 11.31 -1.81
CA ASN A 191 43.93 9.85 -1.99
C ASN A 191 42.90 9.17 -1.03
N ASP A 192 42.04 9.92 -0.35
CA ASP A 192 41.18 9.41 0.74
C ASP A 192 39.94 8.62 0.26
N SER A 193 39.39 8.94 -0.91
CA SER A 193 38.07 8.43 -1.30
C SER A 193 38.04 6.95 -1.71
N ASP A 194 39.17 6.40 -2.15
CA ASP A 194 39.24 4.99 -2.59
C ASP A 194 39.39 4.02 -1.40
N ASP A 195 40.09 4.41 -0.33
CA ASP A 195 40.22 3.61 0.89
C ASP A 195 38.88 3.56 1.66
N ASP A 196 38.12 4.65 1.66
CA ASP A 196 36.79 4.71 2.28
C ASP A 196 35.79 3.77 1.61
N LEU A 197 35.82 3.69 0.27
CA LEU A 197 34.98 2.81 -0.51
C LEU A 197 35.34 1.33 -0.26
N LEU A 198 36.63 1.00 -0.16
CA LEU A 198 37.09 -0.35 0.16
C LEU A 198 36.62 -0.80 1.56
N HIS A 199 36.66 0.08 2.55
CA HIS A 199 36.17 -0.22 3.90
C HIS A 199 34.66 -0.49 3.91
N ILE A 200 33.87 0.33 3.22
CA ILE A 200 32.41 0.20 3.14
C ILE A 200 32.00 -1.08 2.41
N LEU A 201 32.68 -1.41 1.30
CA LEU A 201 32.39 -2.62 0.53
C LEU A 201 32.67 -3.89 1.34
N LYS A 202 33.80 -3.93 2.05
CA LYS A 202 34.15 -5.05 2.95
C LYS A 202 33.11 -5.23 4.05
N GLU A 203 32.61 -4.13 4.61
CA GLU A 203 31.64 -4.17 5.69
C GLU A 203 30.24 -4.58 5.21
N LEU A 204 29.84 -4.14 4.02
CA LEU A 204 28.61 -4.58 3.35
C LEU A 204 28.63 -6.07 3.00
N GLU A 205 29.76 -6.56 2.48
CA GLU A 205 29.96 -7.98 2.17
C GLU A 205 29.81 -8.85 3.42
N SER A 206 30.44 -8.42 4.53
CA SER A 206 30.42 -9.19 5.78
C SER A 206 29.06 -9.25 6.47
N LYS A 207 28.21 -8.23 6.29
CA LYS A 207 26.99 -8.04 7.10
C LYS A 207 25.68 -8.16 6.31
N VAL A 208 25.65 -7.84 5.01
CA VAL A 208 24.38 -7.66 4.29
C VAL A 208 24.33 -8.52 3.02
N GLN A 209 25.18 -8.26 2.04
CA GLN A 209 25.11 -8.92 0.73
C GLN A 209 26.44 -8.76 -0.03
N VAL A 210 26.74 -9.71 -0.92
CA VAL A 210 27.85 -9.61 -1.86
C VAL A 210 27.63 -8.39 -2.77
N PRO A 211 28.59 -7.44 -2.84
CA PRO A 211 28.45 -6.26 -3.68
C PRO A 211 28.33 -6.62 -5.17
N THR A 212 27.23 -6.21 -5.80
CA THR A 212 27.04 -6.24 -7.26
C THR A 212 27.65 -4.96 -7.87
N PRO A 213 28.16 -4.94 -9.12
CA PRO A 213 28.70 -3.72 -9.74
C PRO A 213 27.74 -2.51 -9.74
N GLN A 214 26.43 -2.76 -9.70
CA GLN A 214 25.41 -1.71 -9.55
C GLN A 214 25.41 -1.08 -8.14
N ILE A 215 25.65 -1.88 -7.11
CA ILE A 215 25.77 -1.44 -5.70
C ILE A 215 27.02 -0.59 -5.52
N GLU A 216 28.15 -0.99 -6.12
CA GLU A 216 29.39 -0.21 -6.08
C GLU A 216 29.21 1.18 -6.69
N LYS A 217 28.50 1.27 -7.82
CA LYS A 217 28.17 2.56 -8.44
C LYS A 217 27.31 3.42 -7.52
N GLN A 218 26.27 2.84 -6.91
CA GLN A 218 25.40 3.57 -5.98
C GLN A 218 26.15 4.03 -4.72
N LEU A 219 27.10 3.24 -4.22
CA LEU A 219 27.94 3.64 -3.09
C LEU A 219 28.91 4.77 -3.45
N LYS A 220 29.45 4.80 -4.67
CA LYS A 220 30.22 5.95 -5.17
C LYS A 220 29.37 7.22 -5.20
N ASP A 221 28.13 7.11 -5.66
CA ASP A 221 27.19 8.23 -5.68
C ASP A 221 26.87 8.72 -4.24
N TRP A 222 26.77 7.80 -3.28
CA TRP A 222 26.53 8.14 -1.87
C TRP A 222 27.77 8.73 -1.16
N LEU A 223 28.97 8.25 -1.48
CA LEU A 223 30.24 8.79 -0.94
C LEU A 223 30.51 10.23 -1.40
N ALA A 224 29.93 10.65 -2.53
CA ALA A 224 29.97 12.05 -2.95
C ALA A 224 29.06 12.96 -2.10
N LEU A 225 28.13 12.40 -1.33
CA LEU A 225 27.07 13.11 -0.60
C LEU A 225 27.18 13.00 0.92
N PHE A 226 27.74 11.90 1.42
CA PHE A 226 27.79 11.56 2.85
C PHE A 226 29.18 11.13 3.27
N ASP A 227 29.53 11.48 4.51
CA ASP A 227 30.74 10.98 5.15
C ASP A 227 30.65 9.46 5.38
N GLN A 228 31.81 8.80 5.34
CA GLN A 228 31.96 7.36 5.55
C GLN A 228 31.18 6.86 6.79
N SER A 229 31.24 7.60 7.90
CA SER A 229 30.59 7.22 9.16
C SER A 229 29.06 7.11 9.06
N VAL A 230 28.42 7.92 8.20
CA VAL A 230 26.97 7.90 8.04
C VAL A 230 26.53 6.65 7.28
N ILE A 231 27.28 6.29 6.24
CA ILE A 231 27.03 5.08 5.43
C ILE A 231 27.25 3.83 6.29
N LEU A 232 28.29 3.83 7.12
CA LEU A 232 28.63 2.74 8.04
C LEU A 232 27.52 2.52 9.09
N GLU A 233 26.95 3.59 9.64
CA GLU A 233 25.78 3.52 10.53
C GLU A 233 24.52 3.04 9.80
N ALA A 234 24.30 3.44 8.55
CA ALA A 234 23.19 2.93 7.74
C ALA A 234 23.32 1.42 7.50
N ILE A 235 24.53 0.92 7.17
CA ILE A 235 24.82 -0.51 7.05
C ILE A 235 24.50 -1.22 8.37
N ARG A 236 24.96 -0.68 9.51
CA ARG A 236 24.68 -1.26 10.83
C ARG A 236 23.18 -1.37 11.10
N ARG A 237 22.40 -0.32 10.81
CA ARG A 237 20.93 -0.31 10.99
C ARG A 237 20.25 -1.36 10.10
N THR A 238 20.72 -1.54 8.88
CA THR A 238 20.14 -2.53 7.95
C THR A 238 20.38 -3.95 8.42
N HIS A 239 21.60 -4.25 8.86
CA HIS A 239 21.96 -5.53 9.45
C HIS A 239 21.11 -5.84 10.69
N MET A 240 20.96 -4.88 11.62
CA MET A 240 20.11 -5.06 12.81
C MET A 240 18.64 -5.31 12.48
N SER A 241 18.17 -4.82 11.34
CA SER A 241 16.79 -5.03 10.86
C SER A 241 16.62 -6.31 10.04
N GLY A 242 17.71 -6.97 9.63
CA GLY A 242 17.69 -8.17 8.79
C GLY A 242 17.22 -7.95 7.34
N LYS A 243 17.42 -6.73 6.80
CA LYS A 243 16.90 -6.33 5.48
C LYS A 243 18.02 -6.12 4.45
N SER A 244 17.67 -6.15 3.17
CA SER A 244 18.61 -6.04 2.04
C SER A 244 19.09 -4.60 1.76
N PHE A 245 20.01 -4.46 0.80
CA PHE A 245 20.57 -3.18 0.34
C PHE A 245 19.49 -2.13 -0.04
N ALA A 246 18.33 -2.56 -0.52
CA ALA A 246 17.21 -1.67 -0.82
C ALA A 246 16.73 -0.88 0.41
N TYR A 247 16.74 -1.51 1.59
CA TYR A 247 16.41 -0.84 2.85
C TYR A 247 17.49 0.14 3.28
N MET A 248 18.76 -0.15 2.97
CA MET A 248 19.87 0.78 3.22
C MET A 248 19.74 2.04 2.38
N ASN A 249 19.42 1.88 1.10
CA ASN A 249 19.12 3.00 0.21
C ASN A 249 17.94 3.84 0.76
N ALA A 250 16.90 3.20 1.30
CA ALA A 250 15.78 3.91 1.92
C ALA A 250 16.21 4.73 3.16
N ILE A 251 17.16 4.24 3.95
CA ILE A 251 17.70 4.99 5.09
C ILE A 251 18.54 6.18 4.62
N LEU A 252 19.44 5.97 3.66
CA LEU A 252 20.32 7.02 3.13
C LEU A 252 19.53 8.12 2.41
N THR A 253 18.48 7.75 1.67
CA THR A 253 17.56 8.73 1.06
C THR A 253 16.77 9.53 2.09
N ASP A 254 16.34 8.93 3.21
CA ASP A 254 15.69 9.66 4.30
C ASP A 254 16.67 10.60 5.03
N PHE A 255 17.92 10.17 5.23
CA PHE A 255 18.99 11.03 5.76
C PHE A 255 19.27 12.21 4.84
N GLN A 256 19.24 11.99 3.52
CA GLN A 256 19.39 13.06 2.53
C GLN A 256 18.27 14.08 2.64
N LYS A 257 17.01 13.62 2.74
CA LYS A 257 15.82 14.47 2.86
C LYS A 257 15.83 15.33 4.12
N LYS A 258 16.36 14.80 5.22
CA LYS A 258 16.40 15.49 6.53
C LYS A 258 17.71 16.23 6.78
N GLY A 259 18.63 16.24 5.81
CA GLY A 259 19.89 16.95 5.89
C GLY A 259 20.87 16.37 6.91
N VAL A 260 20.77 15.07 7.21
CA VAL A 260 21.65 14.38 8.17
C VAL A 260 22.96 14.06 7.44
N ARG A 261 23.95 14.95 7.54
CA ARG A 261 25.24 14.80 6.84
C ARG A 261 26.39 14.40 7.76
N SER A 262 26.27 14.68 9.05
CA SER A 262 27.28 14.36 10.07
C SER A 262 26.80 13.30 11.06
N PHE A 263 27.74 12.62 11.71
CA PHE A 263 27.48 11.72 12.84
C PHE A 263 26.69 12.41 13.97
N GLU A 264 26.93 13.71 14.20
CA GLU A 264 26.21 14.47 15.23
C GLU A 264 24.71 14.64 14.89
N ASP A 265 24.41 14.79 13.60
CA ASP A 265 23.04 14.90 13.09
C ASP A 265 22.25 13.60 13.25
N ILE A 266 22.93 12.44 13.15
CA ILE A 266 22.31 11.12 13.37
C ILE A 266 21.77 11.03 14.81
N SER A 267 22.50 11.57 15.78
CA SER A 267 22.08 11.57 17.18
C SER A 267 20.85 12.46 17.42
N ALA A 268 20.80 13.62 16.76
CA ALA A 268 19.65 14.52 16.81
C ALA A 268 18.43 13.91 16.10
N TYR A 269 18.66 13.25 14.97
CA TYR A 269 17.66 12.48 14.24
C TYR A 269 17.03 11.40 15.14
N ASP A 270 17.84 10.58 15.81
CA ASP A 270 17.34 9.51 16.68
C ASP A 270 16.58 10.05 17.90
N ARG A 271 16.97 11.21 18.45
CA ARG A 271 16.22 11.89 19.53
C ARG A 271 14.84 12.34 19.03
N SER A 272 14.77 12.96 17.85
CA SER A 272 13.50 13.39 17.25
C SER A 272 12.57 12.20 16.95
N PHE A 273 13.14 11.09 16.48
CA PHE A 273 12.42 9.86 16.18
C PHE A 273 11.82 9.24 17.45
N LYS A 274 12.61 9.13 18.53
CA LYS A 274 12.13 8.60 19.82
C LYS A 274 11.04 9.46 20.47
N ASN A 275 11.14 10.79 20.35
CA ASN A 275 10.14 11.71 20.90
C ASN A 275 8.80 11.58 20.15
N ARG A 276 8.83 11.39 18.83
CA ARG A 276 7.62 11.13 18.02
C ARG A 276 6.95 9.82 18.41
N GLN A 277 7.74 8.77 18.70
CA GLN A 277 7.22 7.47 19.14
C GLN A 277 6.54 7.53 20.51
N LYS A 278 7.04 8.35 21.45
CA LYS A 278 6.43 8.54 22.79
C LYS A 278 5.13 9.36 22.78
N SER A 279 4.97 10.28 21.84
CA SER A 279 3.74 11.07 21.71
C SER A 279 2.53 10.18 21.32
N PHE A 280 2.77 9.18 20.47
CA PHE A 280 1.74 8.22 20.04
C PHE A 280 1.23 7.30 21.16
N THR A 281 2.02 7.06 22.22
CA THR A 281 1.65 6.13 23.29
C THR A 281 0.75 6.73 24.37
N ASN A 282 0.54 8.05 24.38
CA ASN A 282 -0.16 8.76 25.47
C ASN A 282 -1.67 8.98 25.25
N HIS A 283 -2.31 8.29 24.30
CA HIS A 283 -3.76 8.41 24.13
C HIS A 283 -4.50 7.61 25.22
N VAL A 284 -5.19 8.32 26.13
CA VAL A 284 -6.09 7.74 27.14
C VAL A 284 -7.28 7.07 26.44
N SER A 285 -7.48 5.78 26.69
CA SER A 285 -8.61 5.00 26.16
C SER A 285 -9.91 5.39 26.86
N LYS A 286 -10.91 5.85 26.10
CA LYS A 286 -12.28 6.05 26.59
C LYS A 286 -12.92 4.68 26.82
N SER A 287 -13.35 4.37 28.04
CA SER A 287 -14.06 3.12 28.35
C SER A 287 -15.53 3.27 27.97
N GLU A 288 -16.00 2.48 27.01
CA GLU A 288 -17.43 2.37 26.71
C GLU A 288 -18.05 1.28 27.60
N SER A 289 -19.19 1.57 28.23
CA SER A 289 -19.96 0.60 29.02
C SER A 289 -20.87 -0.23 28.12
N LEU A 290 -21.09 -1.49 28.49
CA LEU A 290 -21.98 -2.39 27.75
C LEU A 290 -23.44 -1.88 27.75
N PRO A 291 -24.17 -2.05 26.63
CA PRO A 291 -25.61 -1.77 26.56
C PRO A 291 -26.41 -2.56 27.60
N ASP A 292 -27.56 -2.03 28.02
CA ASP A 292 -28.36 -2.61 29.11
C ASP A 292 -28.88 -4.02 28.80
N TRP A 293 -29.14 -4.35 27.54
CA TRP A 293 -29.58 -5.67 27.10
C TRP A 293 -28.47 -6.74 27.14
N ALA A 294 -27.20 -6.33 27.24
CA ALA A 294 -26.05 -7.23 27.33
C ALA A 294 -25.68 -7.55 28.79
N LYS A 295 -26.45 -7.06 29.76
CA LYS A 295 -26.30 -7.37 31.18
C LYS A 295 -27.06 -8.65 31.49
N ASP A 296 -26.46 -9.54 32.29
CA ASP A 296 -27.04 -10.85 32.64
C ASP A 296 -28.40 -10.76 33.36
N GLU A 297 -28.73 -9.61 33.94
CA GLU A 297 -30.00 -9.33 34.64
C GLU A 297 -31.11 -8.80 33.71
N TYR A 298 -30.88 -8.72 32.40
CA TYR A 298 -31.89 -8.21 31.46
C TYR A 298 -33.03 -9.21 31.26
N THR A 299 -34.23 -8.86 31.72
CA THR A 299 -35.46 -9.59 31.44
C THR A 299 -36.26 -8.87 30.35
N VAL A 300 -36.59 -9.59 29.26
CA VAL A 300 -37.51 -9.10 28.23
C VAL A 300 -38.90 -9.00 28.84
N VAL A 301 -39.43 -7.78 28.94
CA VAL A 301 -40.82 -7.55 29.36
C VAL A 301 -41.68 -7.56 28.09
N ASP A 302 -42.33 -8.70 27.82
CA ASP A 302 -43.36 -8.82 26.79
C ASP A 302 -44.71 -8.30 27.33
N ASP A 303 -44.78 -6.99 27.58
CA ASP A 303 -46.07 -6.36 27.86
C ASP A 303 -46.91 -6.34 26.56
N PRO A 304 -48.19 -6.76 26.61
CA PRO A 304 -49.05 -6.67 25.44
C PRO A 304 -49.15 -5.21 24.98
N VAL A 305 -49.04 -4.99 23.67
CA VAL A 305 -49.08 -3.66 23.07
C VAL A 305 -50.36 -2.94 23.51
N ASP A 306 -50.19 -1.86 24.26
CA ASP A 306 -51.27 -1.03 24.79
C ASP A 306 -52.23 -0.64 23.66
N GLU A 307 -53.53 -0.67 23.93
CA GLU A 307 -54.59 -0.53 22.92
C GLU A 307 -54.52 0.85 22.23
N ASP A 308 -54.04 1.85 22.97
CA ASP A 308 -53.70 3.20 22.50
C ASP A 308 -52.54 3.23 21.49
N MET A 309 -51.52 2.38 21.67
CA MET A 309 -50.39 2.30 20.72
C MET A 309 -50.82 1.64 19.42
N ASN A 310 -51.67 0.61 19.49
CA ASN A 310 -52.25 -0.02 18.31
C ASN A 310 -53.11 0.98 17.51
N GLN A 311 -53.90 1.82 18.18
CA GLN A 311 -54.66 2.88 17.51
C GLN A 311 -53.75 3.90 16.82
N LYS A 312 -52.67 4.36 17.47
CA LYS A 312 -51.70 5.28 16.85
C LYS A 312 -50.99 4.68 15.63
N VAL A 313 -50.67 3.39 15.68
CA VAL A 313 -50.08 2.67 14.54
C VAL A 313 -51.08 2.57 13.40
N MET A 314 -52.33 2.24 13.69
CA MET A 314 -53.41 2.16 12.69
C MET A 314 -53.71 3.51 12.03
N ASP A 315 -53.73 4.60 12.80
CA ASP A 315 -53.89 5.95 12.27
C ASP A 315 -52.71 6.37 11.38
N SER A 316 -51.50 6.01 11.77
CA SER A 316 -50.29 6.24 10.96
C SER A 316 -50.34 5.46 9.65
N LEU A 317 -50.80 4.20 9.68
CA LEU A 317 -50.98 3.37 8.49
C LEU A 317 -52.07 3.93 7.56
N ASN A 318 -53.17 4.43 8.10
CA ASN A 318 -54.25 5.04 7.32
C ASN A 318 -53.80 6.35 6.65
N ARG A 319 -53.02 7.18 7.34
CA ARG A 319 -52.40 8.39 6.73
C ARG A 319 -51.47 8.04 5.57
N ILE A 320 -50.68 6.97 5.71
CA ILE A 320 -49.78 6.50 4.64
C ILE A 320 -50.58 5.97 3.44
N ARG A 321 -51.67 5.24 3.68
CA ARG A 321 -52.54 4.71 2.61
C ARG A 321 -53.24 5.82 1.83
N GLN A 322 -53.74 6.85 2.52
CA GLN A 322 -54.36 8.01 1.87
C GLN A 322 -53.37 8.80 1.01
N LYS A 323 -52.11 8.95 1.47
CA LYS A 323 -51.04 9.59 0.68
C LYS A 323 -50.63 8.82 -0.58
N ARG A 324 -50.94 7.52 -0.68
CA ARG A 324 -50.65 6.70 -1.86
C ARG A 324 -51.75 6.73 -2.93
N GLN A 325 -52.92 7.32 -2.62
CA GLN A 325 -54.07 7.40 -3.55
C GLN A 325 -54.19 8.76 -4.28
N HIS A 326 -53.29 9.69 -4.00
CA HIS A 326 -53.11 10.96 -4.73
C HIS A 326 -51.80 10.95 -5.49
#